data_AF-A0A223ATX1-F1
#
_entry.id   AF-A0A223ATX1-F1
#
_cell.length_a   1.000
_cell.length_b   1.000
_cell.length_c   1.000
_cell.angle_alpha   90.00
_cell.angle_beta   90.00
_cell.angle_gamma   90.00
#
_symmetry.space_group_name_H-M   'P 1'
#
loop_
_entity.id
_entity.type
_entity.pdbx_description
1 polymer ?
#
loop_
_entity_poly.entity_id
_entity_poly.type
_entity_poly.pdbx_seq_one_letter_code
_entity_poly.pdbx_strand_id
1 'polypeptide(L)'
;MANTFTTDRVISDMINMMVKQLGATTVKTMPAHINIYEFEISDELTIKYMLDLRRDHAMYLRRVNPYPMLLGKFYGETDVVDFIRRDIAKFKNASKTDKFNQFIELTDNLTQFNREIEQLFLNRKVPTAAFEEFSEEMERVRETIEQIARECPMLYEDERIIDIENK
;
A
#
# COMPACT_ATOMS: atom_id res chain seq x y z
N MET A 1 -24.32 -8.80 28.04
CA MET A 1 -23.27 -8.28 27.13
C MET A 1 -22.07 -9.21 27.24
N ALA A 2 -21.99 -10.22 26.38
CA ALA A 2 -20.89 -11.17 26.41
C ALA A 2 -19.67 -10.58 25.69
N ASN A 3 -18.69 -10.13 26.47
CA ASN A 3 -17.26 -10.36 26.29
C ASN A 3 -16.63 -10.31 24.88
N THR A 4 -17.00 -9.38 24.00
CA THR A 4 -16.33 -9.15 22.70
C THR A 4 -14.81 -9.07 22.86
N PHE A 5 -14.32 -8.35 23.87
CA PHE A 5 -12.90 -8.26 24.20
C PHE A 5 -12.23 -9.59 24.56
N THR A 6 -12.97 -10.52 25.18
CA THR A 6 -12.45 -11.85 25.52
C THR A 6 -12.44 -12.76 24.28
N THR A 7 -13.45 -12.64 23.42
CA THR A 7 -13.51 -13.37 22.15
C THR A 7 -12.37 -12.94 21.22
N ASP A 8 -12.09 -11.64 21.09
CA ASP A 8 -11.00 -11.12 20.26
C ASP A 8 -9.62 -11.61 20.74
N ARG A 9 -9.42 -11.66 22.06
CA ARG A 9 -8.19 -12.20 22.66
C ARG A 9 -8.01 -13.70 22.41
N VAL A 10 -9.08 -14.49 22.60
CA VAL A 10 -9.05 -15.93 22.35
C VAL A 10 -8.74 -16.23 20.88
N ILE A 11 -9.33 -15.47 19.95
CA ILE A 11 -9.04 -15.59 18.51
C ILE A 11 -7.56 -15.25 18.24
N SER A 12 -7.06 -14.14 18.78
CA SER A 12 -5.66 -13.74 18.61
C SER A 12 -4.68 -14.79 19.15
N ASP A 13 -4.97 -15.38 20.31
CA ASP A 13 -4.10 -16.40 20.94
C ASP A 13 -4.08 -17.71 20.12
N MET A 14 -5.23 -18.10 19.56
CA MET A 14 -5.31 -19.25 18.66
C MET A 14 -4.49 -19.02 17.39
N ILE A 15 -4.59 -17.85 16.77
CA ILE A 15 -3.78 -17.47 15.60
C ILE A 15 -2.29 -17.52 15.95
N ASN A 16 -1.89 -16.90 17.07
CA ASN A 16 -0.50 -16.92 17.53
C ASN A 16 0.04 -18.33 17.74
N MET A 17 -0.77 -19.24 18.29
CA MET A 17 -0.40 -20.64 18.47
C MET A 17 -0.21 -21.34 17.12
N MET A 18 -1.16 -21.21 16.20
CA MET A 18 -1.09 -21.83 14.87
C MET A 18 0.13 -21.33 14.10
N VAL A 19 0.40 -20.02 14.13
CA VAL A 19 1.57 -19.41 13.47
C VAL A 19 2.89 -19.90 14.07
N LYS A 20 2.97 -20.11 15.39
CA LYS A 20 4.14 -20.76 16.02
C LYS A 20 4.32 -22.21 15.56
N GLN A 21 3.23 -22.95 15.41
CA GLN A 21 3.28 -24.33 14.88
C GLN A 21 3.76 -24.38 13.43
N LEU A 22 3.52 -23.33 12.63
CA LEU A 22 4.09 -23.15 11.29
C LEU A 22 5.59 -22.81 11.30
N GLY A 23 6.21 -22.61 12.47
CA GLY A 23 7.65 -22.35 12.60
C GLY A 23 8.02 -20.87 12.73
N ALA A 24 7.08 -19.98 13.07
CA ALA A 24 7.41 -18.58 13.33
C ALA A 24 8.45 -18.44 14.44
N THR A 25 9.59 -17.83 14.13
CA THR A 25 10.73 -17.67 15.05
C THR A 25 10.51 -16.56 16.08
N THR A 26 9.61 -15.61 15.80
CA THR A 26 9.26 -14.53 16.73
C THR A 26 7.80 -14.15 16.56
N VAL A 27 7.06 -14.09 17.67
CA VAL A 27 5.68 -13.60 17.72
C VAL A 27 5.60 -12.50 18.77
N LYS A 28 5.32 -11.26 18.34
CA LYS A 28 5.15 -10.11 19.22
C LYS A 28 3.71 -9.62 19.10
N THR A 29 2.98 -9.62 20.21
CA THR A 29 1.65 -9.00 20.30
C THR A 29 1.79 -7.66 20.99
N MET A 30 1.44 -6.58 20.31
CA MET A 30 1.47 -5.22 20.85
C MET A 30 0.09 -4.59 20.68
N PRO A 31 -0.48 -3.97 21.73
CA PRO A 31 -1.68 -3.16 21.56
C PRO A 31 -1.40 -2.01 20.59
N ALA A 32 -2.30 -1.81 19.62
CA ALA A 32 -2.26 -0.71 18.67
C ALA A 32 -3.61 0.00 18.66
N HIS A 33 -3.59 1.32 18.46
CA HIS A 33 -4.80 2.08 18.18
C HIS A 33 -4.90 2.26 16.67
N ILE A 34 -5.97 1.72 16.07
CA ILE A 34 -6.20 1.79 14.63
C ILE A 34 -7.25 2.86 14.37
N ASN A 35 -6.90 3.87 13.58
CA ASN A 35 -7.84 4.85 13.07
C ASN A 35 -8.11 4.59 11.60
N ILE A 36 -9.38 4.67 11.20
CA ILE A 36 -9.81 4.59 9.81
C ILE A 36 -10.37 5.95 9.43
N TYR A 37 -9.82 6.54 8.37
CA TYR A 37 -10.28 7.81 7.83
C TYR A 37 -10.86 7.59 6.44
N GLU A 38 -12.04 8.11 6.18
CA GLU A 38 -12.72 8.00 4.89
C GLU A 38 -13.09 9.39 4.39
N PHE A 39 -12.76 9.65 3.12
CA PHE A 39 -12.99 10.94 2.46
C PHE A 39 -13.73 10.71 1.16
N GLU A 40 -14.89 11.34 1.02
CA GLU A 40 -15.62 11.44 -0.25
C GLU A 40 -14.97 12.54 -1.09
N ILE A 41 -14.49 12.18 -2.28
CA ILE A 41 -13.81 13.10 -3.21
C ILE A 41 -14.77 13.54 -4.31
N SER A 42 -15.56 12.59 -4.82
CA SER A 42 -16.69 12.77 -5.74
C SER A 42 -17.68 11.62 -5.52
N ASP A 43 -18.80 11.64 -6.23
CA ASP A 43 -19.84 10.59 -6.15
C ASP A 43 -19.31 9.16 -6.42
N GLU A 44 -18.22 9.05 -7.19
CA GLU A 44 -17.62 7.77 -7.61
C GLU A 44 -16.25 7.50 -6.97
N LEU A 45 -15.69 8.43 -6.20
CA LEU A 45 -14.36 8.30 -5.61
C LEU A 45 -14.37 8.55 -4.10
N THR A 46 -14.05 7.50 -3.35
CA THR A 46 -13.72 7.59 -1.93
C THR A 46 -12.27 7.21 -1.69
N ILE A 47 -11.62 7.88 -0.75
CA ILE A 47 -10.28 7.52 -0.30
C ILE A 47 -10.36 7.08 1.15
N LYS A 48 -9.82 5.90 1.42
CA LYS A 48 -9.80 5.31 2.76
C LYS A 48 -8.37 5.12 3.22
N TYR A 49 -8.07 5.60 4.41
CA TYR A 49 -6.79 5.41 5.07
C TYR A 49 -6.96 4.60 6.34
N MET A 50 -5.94 3.82 6.68
CA MET A 50 -5.80 3.15 7.96
C MET A 50 -4.48 3.59 8.59
N LEU A 51 -4.54 4.10 9.81
CA LEU A 51 -3.39 4.54 10.59
C LEU A 51 -3.23 3.64 11.81
N ASP A 52 -2.13 2.91 11.87
CA ASP A 52 -1.76 2.13 13.06
C ASP A 52 -0.86 2.96 13.96
N LEU A 53 -1.37 3.34 15.13
CA LEU A 53 -0.59 4.01 16.17
C LEU A 53 0.00 2.97 17.11
N ARG A 54 1.33 2.89 17.18
CA ARG A 54 2.06 2.00 18.08
C ARG A 54 2.62 2.76 19.29
N ARG A 55 2.92 2.01 20.36
CA ARG A 55 3.43 2.57 21.62
C ARG A 55 4.84 3.15 21.54
N ASP A 56 5.61 2.79 20.51
CA ASP A 56 6.95 3.33 20.22
C ASP A 56 6.90 4.64 19.41
N HIS A 57 5.73 5.29 19.35
CA HIS A 57 5.45 6.49 18.56
C HIS A 57 5.61 6.31 17.04
N ALA A 58 5.84 5.09 16.56
CA ALA A 58 5.78 4.80 15.14
C ALA A 58 4.31 4.74 14.68
N MET A 59 4.03 5.48 13.61
CA MET A 59 2.71 5.53 12.98
C MET A 59 2.81 5.00 11.56
N TYR A 60 1.99 4.00 11.23
CA TYR A 60 2.00 3.41 9.89
C TYR A 60 0.73 3.82 9.16
N LEU A 61 0.88 4.60 8.09
CA LEU A 61 -0.23 5.03 7.27
C LEU A 61 -0.34 4.13 6.04
N ARG A 62 -1.54 3.60 5.80
CA ARG A 62 -1.87 2.78 4.64
C ARG A 62 -3.07 3.36 3.93
N ARG A 63 -3.05 3.35 2.59
CA ARG A 63 -4.25 3.50 1.78
C ARG A 63 -4.95 2.15 1.71
N VAL A 64 -6.26 2.16 1.89
CA VAL A 64 -7.14 0.98 1.80
C VAL A 64 -8.00 1.05 0.54
N ASN A 65 -8.43 2.25 0.15
CA ASN A 65 -9.23 2.54 -1.06
C ASN A 65 -8.70 3.82 -1.73
N PRO A 66 -8.69 3.95 -3.08
CA PRO A 66 -9.22 3.02 -4.09
C PRO A 66 -8.43 1.72 -4.27
N TYR A 67 -7.14 1.71 -3.91
CA TYR A 67 -6.30 0.52 -3.94
C TYR A 67 -5.41 0.45 -2.69
N PRO A 68 -5.03 -0.76 -2.23
CA PRO A 68 -4.23 -0.94 -1.05
C PRO A 68 -2.77 -0.55 -1.28
N MET A 69 -2.21 0.32 -0.44
CA MET A 69 -0.81 0.74 -0.52
C MET A 69 -0.26 1.13 0.85
N LEU A 70 0.96 0.71 1.19
CA LEU A 70 1.68 1.27 2.34
C LEU A 70 2.27 2.63 1.95
N LEU A 71 1.85 3.69 2.64
CA LEU A 71 2.23 5.06 2.31
C LEU A 71 3.47 5.52 3.08
N GLY A 72 3.73 4.91 4.24
CA GLY A 72 4.97 5.14 4.97
C GLY A 72 4.87 4.92 6.48
N LYS A 73 6.02 5.15 7.12
CA LYS A 73 6.18 5.20 8.57
C LYS A 73 6.46 6.64 8.97
N PHE A 74 5.68 7.15 9.92
CA PHE A 74 5.74 8.51 10.42
C PHE A 74 6.05 8.52 11.91
N TYR A 75 6.64 9.62 12.37
CA TYR A 75 6.93 9.87 13.79
C TYR A 75 6.30 11.18 14.29
N GLY A 76 6.02 12.13 13.39
CA GLY A 76 5.30 13.37 13.69
C GLY A 76 3.82 13.28 13.30
N GLU A 77 2.93 13.71 14.20
CA GLU A 77 1.48 13.71 13.95
C GLU A 77 1.10 14.67 12.82
N THR A 78 1.78 15.83 12.77
CA THR A 78 1.62 16.83 11.70
C THR A 78 2.01 16.27 10.34
N ASP A 79 3.06 15.43 10.28
CA ASP A 79 3.54 14.84 9.03
C ASP A 79 2.50 13.91 8.40
N VAL A 80 1.77 13.14 9.24
CA VAL A 80 0.68 12.28 8.80
C VAL A 80 -0.45 13.10 8.19
N VAL A 81 -0.87 14.17 8.89
CA VAL A 81 -1.94 15.06 8.42
C VAL A 81 -1.54 15.76 7.13
N ASP A 82 -0.31 16.25 7.05
CA ASP A 82 0.22 16.94 5.87
C ASP A 82 0.32 15.99 4.68
N PHE A 83 0.73 14.73 4.91
CA PHE A 83 0.73 13.69 3.89
C PHE A 83 -0.69 13.44 3.37
N ILE A 84 -1.65 13.16 4.25
CA ILE A 84 -3.05 12.90 3.86
C ILE A 84 -3.62 14.09 3.10
N ARG A 85 -3.35 15.32 3.55
CA ARG A 85 -3.81 16.55 2.87
C ARG A 85 -3.29 16.64 1.44
N ARG A 86 -1.97 16.46 1.24
CA ARG A 86 -1.35 16.48 -0.09
C ARG A 86 -1.90 15.36 -0.97
N ASP A 87 -2.01 14.16 -0.43
CA ASP A 87 -2.50 12.99 -1.17
C ASP A 87 -3.95 13.18 -1.66
N ILE A 88 -4.85 13.64 -0.77
CA ILE A 88 -6.23 13.99 -1.13
C ILE A 88 -6.27 15.06 -2.22
N ALA A 89 -5.40 16.08 -2.16
CA ALA A 89 -5.34 17.13 -3.18
C ALA A 89 -4.96 16.56 -4.55
N LYS A 90 -4.01 15.62 -4.61
CA LYS A 90 -3.63 14.93 -5.85
C LYS A 90 -4.80 14.16 -6.45
N PHE A 91 -5.53 13.39 -5.64
CA PHE A 91 -6.70 12.67 -6.12
C PHE A 91 -7.84 13.59 -6.54
N LYS A 92 -8.07 14.69 -5.81
CA LYS A 92 -9.03 15.73 -6.22
C LYS A 92 -8.68 16.36 -7.56
N ASN A 93 -7.40 16.50 -7.87
CA ASN A 93 -6.96 17.01 -9.17
C ASN A 93 -7.06 15.94 -10.26
N ALA A 94 -6.54 14.75 -10.00
CA ALA A 94 -6.52 13.63 -10.94
C ALA A 94 -7.94 13.16 -11.29
N SER A 95 -8.88 13.15 -10.35
CA SER A 95 -10.29 12.78 -10.62
C SER A 95 -11.01 13.69 -11.62
N LYS A 96 -10.45 14.85 -11.96
CA LYS A 96 -11.00 15.76 -12.97
C LYS A 96 -10.58 15.43 -14.41
N THR A 97 -9.57 14.57 -14.61
CA THR A 97 -9.19 14.12 -15.95
C THR A 97 -10.03 12.92 -16.39
N ASP A 98 -10.32 12.87 -17.68
CA ASP A 98 -10.92 11.73 -18.38
C ASP A 98 -10.08 10.43 -18.30
N LYS A 99 -8.82 10.50 -17.86
CA LYS A 99 -7.91 9.35 -17.68
C LYS A 99 -7.94 8.76 -16.28
N PHE A 100 -8.67 9.37 -15.33
CA PHE A 100 -8.63 8.92 -13.94
C PHE A 100 -9.10 7.47 -13.77
N ASN A 101 -10.20 7.09 -14.42
CA ASN A 101 -10.72 5.73 -14.34
C ASN A 101 -9.74 4.72 -14.96
N GLN A 102 -9.05 5.09 -16.05
CA GLN A 102 -8.00 4.26 -16.65
C GLN A 102 -6.80 4.10 -15.71
N PHE A 103 -6.46 5.14 -14.95
CA PHE A 103 -5.43 5.06 -13.92
C PHE A 103 -5.83 4.10 -12.78
N ILE A 104 -7.08 4.17 -12.30
CA ILE A 104 -7.56 3.24 -11.25
C ILE A 104 -7.53 1.79 -11.76
N GLU A 105 -8.04 1.55 -12.97
CA GLU A 105 -8.00 0.23 -13.60
C GLU A 105 -6.55 -0.28 -13.76
N LEU A 106 -5.62 0.58 -14.16
CA LEU A 106 -4.21 0.25 -14.23
C LEU A 106 -3.64 -0.16 -12.86
N THR A 107 -3.97 0.57 -11.79
CA THR A 107 -3.51 0.22 -10.43
C THR A 107 -4.06 -1.09 -9.90
N ASP A 108 -5.32 -1.40 -10.23
CA ASP A 108 -5.93 -2.68 -9.88
C ASP A 108 -5.28 -3.83 -10.65
N ASN A 109 -5.04 -3.65 -11.96
CA ASN A 109 -4.33 -4.61 -12.79
C ASN A 109 -2.91 -4.87 -12.29
N LEU A 110 -2.18 -3.85 -11.81
CA LEU A 110 -0.86 -4.03 -11.18
C LEU A 110 -0.94 -4.85 -9.89
N THR A 111 -1.99 -4.65 -9.09
CA THR A 111 -2.21 -5.44 -7.87
C THR A 111 -2.49 -6.91 -8.21
N GLN A 112 -3.26 -7.17 -9.26
CA GLN A 112 -3.51 -8.53 -9.77
C GLN A 112 -2.24 -9.15 -10.34
N PHE A 113 -1.49 -8.41 -11.16
CA PHE A 113 -0.24 -8.83 -11.76
C PHE A 113 0.78 -9.30 -10.72
N ASN A 114 0.93 -8.56 -9.61
CA ASN A 114 1.79 -8.98 -8.49
C ASN A 114 1.39 -10.36 -7.92
N ARG A 115 0.09 -10.62 -7.79
CA ARG A 115 -0.41 -11.93 -7.31
C ARG A 115 -0.16 -13.04 -8.32
N GLU A 116 -0.32 -12.77 -9.60
CA GLU A 116 -0.10 -13.74 -10.68
C GLU A 116 1.38 -14.13 -10.79
N ILE A 117 2.29 -13.16 -10.70
CA ILE A 117 3.73 -13.39 -10.60
C ILE A 117 4.04 -14.28 -9.41
N GLU A 118 3.56 -13.93 -8.22
CA GLU A 118 3.81 -14.72 -7.02
C GLU A 118 3.27 -16.16 -7.16
N GLN A 119 2.06 -16.30 -7.68
CA GLN A 119 1.47 -17.61 -7.92
C GLN A 119 2.26 -18.44 -8.94
N LEU A 120 2.76 -17.81 -10.00
CA LEU A 120 3.58 -18.48 -11.00
C LEU A 120 4.89 -18.99 -10.38
N PHE A 121 5.61 -18.13 -9.66
CA PHE A 121 6.93 -18.46 -9.13
C PHE A 121 6.89 -19.38 -7.91
N LEU A 122 5.95 -19.19 -6.98
CA LEU A 122 5.89 -19.99 -5.76
C LEU A 122 5.25 -21.37 -5.99
N ASN A 123 4.44 -21.52 -7.05
CA ASN A 123 3.72 -22.78 -7.32
C ASN A 123 4.23 -23.56 -8.54
N ARG A 124 5.19 -23.03 -9.31
CA ARG A 124 5.72 -23.71 -10.49
C ARG A 124 7.25 -23.65 -10.54
N LYS A 125 7.85 -24.65 -11.20
CA LYS A 125 9.27 -24.62 -11.56
C LYS A 125 9.44 -23.78 -12.82
N VAL A 126 9.53 -22.46 -12.64
CA VAL A 126 9.72 -21.52 -13.76
C VAL A 126 11.16 -21.63 -14.28
N PRO A 127 11.39 -21.83 -15.60
CA PRO A 127 12.73 -21.82 -16.18
C PRO A 127 13.40 -20.45 -16.06
N THR A 128 14.72 -20.41 -15.93
CA THR A 128 15.50 -19.16 -15.84
C THR A 128 15.21 -18.20 -16.99
N ALA A 129 15.11 -18.70 -18.22
CA ALA A 129 14.83 -17.88 -19.40
C ALA A 129 13.50 -17.12 -19.30
N ALA A 130 12.46 -17.72 -18.71
CA ALA A 130 11.19 -17.04 -18.51
C ALA A 130 11.31 -15.92 -17.46
N PHE A 131 12.17 -16.10 -16.44
CA PHE A 131 12.44 -15.06 -15.45
C PHE A 131 13.18 -13.86 -16.06
N GLU A 132 14.15 -14.13 -16.93
CA GLU A 132 14.89 -13.10 -17.67
C GLU A 132 13.94 -12.28 -18.57
N GLU A 133 13.03 -12.95 -19.29
CA GLU A 133 12.00 -12.30 -20.12
C GLU A 133 11.10 -11.38 -19.29
N PHE A 134 10.60 -11.83 -18.13
CA PHE A 134 9.82 -10.96 -17.23
C PHE A 134 10.61 -9.75 -16.74
N SER A 135 11.90 -9.94 -16.43
CA SER A 135 12.77 -8.85 -15.99
C SER A 135 12.95 -7.81 -17.09
N GLU A 136 13.10 -8.23 -18.35
CA GLU A 136 13.21 -7.32 -19.50
C GLU A 136 11.91 -6.54 -19.74
N GLU A 137 10.74 -7.18 -19.63
CA GLU A 137 9.45 -6.49 -19.75
C GLU A 137 9.27 -5.42 -18.66
N MET A 138 9.66 -5.74 -17.43
CA MET A 138 9.61 -4.77 -16.32
C MET A 138 10.56 -3.59 -16.56
N GLU A 139 11.72 -3.82 -17.17
CA GLU A 139 12.63 -2.74 -17.54
C GLU A 139 12.03 -1.83 -18.62
N ARG A 140 11.36 -2.39 -19.63
CA ARG A 140 10.63 -1.60 -20.64
C ARG A 140 9.54 -0.70 -20.01
N VAL A 141 8.82 -1.21 -19.02
CA VAL A 141 7.83 -0.41 -18.27
C VAL A 141 8.52 0.74 -17.53
N ARG A 142 9.66 0.48 -16.87
CA ARG A 142 10.45 1.53 -16.19
C ARG A 142 10.94 2.60 -17.17
N GLU A 143 11.52 2.20 -18.30
CA GLU A 143 11.99 3.13 -19.34
C GLU A 143 10.86 4.02 -19.85
N THR A 144 9.66 3.44 -20.06
CA THR A 144 8.47 4.18 -20.48
C THR A 144 8.06 5.22 -19.44
N ILE A 145 8.06 4.86 -18.15
CA ILE A 145 7.75 5.80 -17.05
C ILE A 145 8.77 6.94 -17.02
N GLU A 146 10.07 6.62 -17.11
CA GLU A 146 11.14 7.62 -17.10
C GLU A 146 11.04 8.58 -18.29
N GLN A 147 10.72 8.07 -19.47
CA GLN A 147 10.52 8.90 -20.66
C GLN A 147 9.33 9.85 -20.47
N ILE A 148 8.16 9.33 -20.07
CA ILE A 148 6.95 10.15 -19.86
C ILE A 148 7.20 11.20 -18.78
N ALA A 149 7.90 10.85 -17.69
CA ALA A 149 8.22 11.79 -16.62
C ALA A 149 9.17 12.93 -17.05
N ARG A 150 10.02 12.71 -18.06
CA ARG A 150 10.85 13.78 -18.65
C ARG A 150 10.03 14.72 -19.54
N GLU A 151 9.04 14.18 -20.24
CA GLU A 151 8.20 14.92 -21.18
C GLU A 151 7.03 15.66 -20.50
N CYS A 152 6.55 15.14 -19.36
CA CYS A 152 5.43 15.67 -18.59
C CYS A 152 5.91 16.30 -17.28
N PRO A 153 5.82 17.63 -17.08
CA PRO A 153 6.31 18.28 -15.87
C PRO A 153 5.50 17.90 -14.63
N MET A 154 6.19 17.88 -13.47
CA MET A 154 5.56 17.68 -12.17
C MET A 154 4.54 18.78 -11.88
N LEU A 155 3.39 18.40 -11.34
CA LEU A 155 2.34 19.34 -10.93
C LEU A 155 2.60 19.97 -9.55
N TYR A 156 3.52 19.39 -8.77
CA TYR A 156 3.82 19.80 -7.40
C TYR A 156 5.35 19.82 -7.20
N GLU A 157 5.90 20.94 -6.75
CA GLU A 157 7.35 21.21 -6.69
C GLU A 157 8.08 20.45 -5.55
N ASP A 158 7.38 20.06 -4.48
CA ASP A 158 7.97 19.45 -3.27
C ASP A 158 8.11 17.91 -3.33
N GLU A 159 7.87 17.31 -4.49
CA GLU A 159 7.94 15.86 -4.67
C GLU A 159 9.29 15.46 -5.26
N ARG A 160 10.29 15.34 -4.38
CA ARG A 160 11.41 14.44 -4.71
C ARG A 160 10.84 13.03 -4.80
N ILE A 161 11.19 12.34 -5.89
CA ILE A 161 10.96 10.91 -6.11
C ILE A 161 11.12 10.24 -4.75
N ILE A 162 10.11 9.46 -4.33
CA ILE A 162 10.23 8.67 -3.11
C ILE A 162 11.48 7.84 -3.29
N ASP A 163 12.58 8.26 -2.65
CA ASP A 163 13.70 7.40 -2.38
C ASP A 163 13.09 6.29 -1.53
N ILE A 164 12.74 5.18 -2.17
CA ILE A 164 12.62 3.88 -1.51
C ILE A 164 14.04 3.44 -1.15
N GLU A 165 14.79 4.34 -0.52
CA GLU A 165 15.97 4.03 0.26
C GLU A 165 15.65 4.47 1.67
N ASN A 166 15.36 3.49 2.51
CA ASN A 166 15.93 3.47 3.85
C ASN A 166 15.90 2.03 4.38
N LYS A 167 17.04 1.36 4.14
CA LYS A 167 17.71 0.34 4.97
C LYS A 167 16.91 -0.83 5.54
#